data_AF-A0A7Z8KQE2-F1
#
_entry.id   AF-A0A7Z8KQE2-F1
#
_cell.length_a   1.000
_cell.length_b   1.000
_cell.length_c   1.000
_cell.angle_alpha   90.00
_cell.angle_beta   90.00
_cell.angle_gamma   90.00
#
_symmetry.space_group_name_H-M   'P 1'
#
loop_
_entity.id
_entity.type
_entity.pdbx_description
1 polymer ?
#
loop_
_entity_poly.entity_id
_entity_poly.type
_entity_poly.pdbx_seq_one_letter_code
_entity_poly.pdbx_strand_id
1 'polypeptide(L)'
;MGSLSIDENVLMRRSDILIADGNYEDAISCLDMILEEKPDDEEALSMKGLAYCLKGEIEKGIDILEEALSIDPFSKKVLITFADACLHSSMPEKSLEILDRAISYYPDDDGFLMLKAIIIGTLGNNARNSYLN
;
A
#
# COMPACT_ATOMS: atom_id res chain seq x y z
N MET A 1 -11.72 8.05 33.53
CA MET A 1 -10.60 7.10 33.47
C MET A 1 -10.03 7.23 32.07
N GLY A 2 -8.98 8.03 31.90
CA GLY A 2 -8.31 8.13 30.61
C GLY A 2 -7.53 6.83 30.45
N SER A 3 -7.99 5.95 29.56
CA SER A 3 -7.13 4.88 29.06
C SER A 3 -5.86 5.56 28.55
N LEU A 4 -4.71 4.95 28.86
CA LEU A 4 -3.45 5.31 28.23
C LEU A 4 -3.59 4.91 26.75
N SER A 5 -4.37 5.67 25.97
CA SER A 5 -4.41 5.51 24.53
C SER A 5 -3.02 5.85 24.07
N ILE A 6 -2.22 4.83 23.73
CA ILE A 6 -1.00 5.08 22.97
C ILE A 6 -1.46 5.85 21.75
N ASP A 7 -0.94 7.06 21.58
CA ASP A 7 -1.39 7.99 20.56
C ASP A 7 -1.30 7.30 19.19
N GLU A 8 -2.42 7.21 18.49
CA GLU A 8 -2.51 6.60 17.17
C GLU A 8 -1.45 7.18 16.22
N ASN A 9 -1.13 8.47 16.36
CA ASN A 9 -0.12 9.13 15.54
C ASN A 9 1.28 8.60 15.85
N VAL A 10 1.55 8.23 17.10
CA VAL A 10 2.82 7.63 17.52
C VAL A 10 2.91 6.20 16.99
N LEU A 11 1.82 5.43 17.07
CA LEU A 11 1.76 4.08 16.48
C LEU A 11 1.96 4.13 14.97
N MET A 12 1.23 5.00 14.26
CA MET A 12 1.37 5.17 12.80
C MET A 12 2.78 5.53 12.38
N ARG A 13 3.40 6.53 13.02
CA ARG A 13 4.79 6.91 12.72
C ARG A 13 5.78 5.79 13.02
N ARG A 14 5.55 5.03 14.08
CA ARG A 14 6.39 3.87 14.42
C ARG A 14 6.24 2.77 13.38
N SER A 15 5.02 2.47 12.94
CA SER A 15 4.74 1.49 11.88
C SER A 15 5.46 1.86 10.59
N ASP A 16 5.43 3.13 10.18
CA ASP A 16 6.13 3.63 9.00
C ASP A 16 7.65 3.38 9.07
N ILE A 17 8.27 3.73 10.20
CA ILE A 17 9.70 3.49 10.43
C ILE A 17 10.02 1.99 10.43
N LEU A 18 9.18 1.17 11.05
CA LEU A 18 9.37 -0.27 11.11
C LEU A 18 9.24 -0.94 9.74
N ILE A 19 8.30 -0.48 8.90
CA ILE A 19 8.19 -0.94 7.50
C ILE A 19 9.46 -0.57 6.73
N ALA A 20 9.95 0.67 6.87
CA ALA A 20 11.17 1.11 6.21
C ALA A 20 12.42 0.34 6.67
N ASP A 21 12.46 -0.10 7.92
CA ASP A 21 13.55 -0.91 8.49
C ASP A 21 13.42 -2.42 8.18
N GLY A 22 12.31 -2.84 7.58
CA GLY A 22 12.03 -4.25 7.27
C GLY A 22 11.47 -5.07 8.44
N ASN A 23 11.15 -4.44 9.57
CA ASN A 23 10.57 -5.07 10.76
C ASN A 23 9.04 -5.17 10.62
N TYR A 24 8.57 -5.96 9.66
CA TYR A 24 7.17 -5.98 9.26
C TYR A 24 6.23 -6.51 10.35
N GLU A 25 6.64 -7.50 11.14
CA GLU A 25 5.82 -8.05 12.23
C GLU A 25 5.53 -7.02 13.33
N ASP A 26 6.54 -6.22 13.69
CA ASP A 26 6.38 -5.16 14.70
C ASP A 26 5.52 -4.02 14.14
N ALA A 27 5.64 -3.71 12.85
CA ALA A 27 4.79 -2.73 12.18
C ALA A 27 3.32 -3.20 12.19
N ILE A 28 3.07 -4.45 11.80
CA ILE A 28 1.73 -5.06 11.83
C ILE A 28 1.15 -5.02 13.25
N SER A 29 1.96 -5.33 14.27
CA SER A 29 1.51 -5.26 15.67
C SER A 29 1.11 -3.85 16.10
N CYS A 30 1.84 -2.82 15.67
CA CYS A 30 1.49 -1.43 15.94
C CYS A 30 0.19 -1.01 15.22
N LEU A 31 -0.02 -1.49 13.99
CA LEU A 31 -1.22 -1.24 13.20
C LEU A 31 -2.44 -1.97 13.75
N ASP A 32 -2.27 -3.20 14.24
CA ASP A 32 -3.33 -3.96 14.91
C ASP A 32 -3.86 -3.23 16.14
N MET A 33 -2.99 -2.60 16.93
CA MET A 33 -3.41 -1.78 18.08
C MET A 33 -4.26 -0.57 17.67
N ILE A 34 -4.05 0.00 16.49
CA ILE A 34 -4.90 1.09 15.97
C ILE A 34 -6.24 0.52 15.53
N LEU A 35 -6.20 -0.61 14.81
CA LEU A 35 -7.39 -1.26 14.26
C LEU A 35 -8.29 -1.90 15.33
N GLU A 36 -7.75 -2.22 16.51
CA GLU A 36 -8.55 -2.64 17.68
C GLU A 36 -9.53 -1.54 18.13
N GLU A 37 -9.11 -0.27 18.05
CA GLU A 37 -9.94 0.88 18.44
C GLU A 37 -10.72 1.47 17.25
N LYS A 38 -10.13 1.41 16.04
CA LYS A 38 -10.71 1.91 14.79
C LYS A 38 -10.59 0.86 13.67
N PRO A 39 -11.48 -0.13 13.64
CA PRO A 39 -11.40 -1.24 12.67
C PRO A 39 -11.47 -0.80 11.20
N ASP A 40 -12.04 0.38 10.94
CA ASP A 40 -12.24 0.97 9.62
C ASP A 40 -11.25 2.12 9.32
N ASP A 41 -10.15 2.22 10.06
CA ASP A 41 -9.09 3.18 9.75
C ASP A 41 -8.37 2.78 8.45
N GLU A 42 -8.75 3.44 7.35
CA GLU A 42 -8.25 3.17 5.99
C GLU A 42 -6.72 3.30 5.90
N GLU A 43 -6.14 4.21 6.69
CA GLU A 43 -4.71 4.46 6.69
C GLU A 43 -3.97 3.29 7.34
N ALA A 44 -4.41 2.87 8.53
CA ALA A 44 -3.85 1.74 9.22
C ALA A 44 -4.04 0.42 8.44
N LEU A 45 -5.21 0.21 7.83
CA LEU A 45 -5.45 -0.95 6.95
C LEU A 45 -4.49 -0.95 5.76
N SER A 46 -4.36 0.18 5.05
CA SER A 46 -3.48 0.24 3.87
C SER A 46 -2.00 0.01 4.21
N MET A 47 -1.52 0.56 5.32
CA MET A 47 -0.15 0.30 5.80
C MET A 47 0.04 -1.15 6.24
N LYS A 48 -0.99 -1.78 6.82
CA LYS A 48 -0.94 -3.19 7.24
C LYS A 48 -0.89 -4.11 6.04
N GLY A 49 -1.70 -3.81 5.01
CA GLY A 49 -1.67 -4.50 3.74
C GLY A 49 -0.29 -4.41 3.06
N LEU A 50 0.28 -3.21 3.00
CA LEU A 50 1.65 -3.00 2.50
C LEU A 50 2.69 -3.83 3.28
N ALA A 51 2.63 -3.81 4.62
CA ALA A 51 3.54 -4.58 5.45
C ALA A 51 3.45 -6.10 5.20
N TYR A 52 2.24 -6.64 5.02
CA TYR A 52 2.07 -8.06 4.65
C TYR A 52 2.65 -8.39 3.27
N CYS A 53 2.43 -7.52 2.27
CA CYS A 53 3.02 -7.68 0.95
C CYS A 53 4.55 -7.68 1.02
N LEU A 54 5.16 -6.73 1.73
CA LEU A 54 6.61 -6.63 1.89
C LEU A 54 7.21 -7.80 2.69
N LYS A 55 6.44 -8.36 3.62
CA LYS A 55 6.79 -9.59 4.34
C LYS A 55 6.72 -10.84 3.46
N GLY A 56 6.07 -10.78 2.30
CA GLY A 56 5.88 -11.89 1.37
C GLY A 56 4.56 -12.66 1.57
N GLU A 57 3.70 -12.24 2.50
CA GLU A 57 2.32 -12.73 2.64
C GLU A 57 1.40 -11.96 1.68
N ILE A 58 1.67 -12.08 0.37
CA ILE A 58 1.12 -11.19 -0.66
C ILE A 58 -0.41 -11.25 -0.70
N GLU A 59 -1.00 -12.45 -0.74
CA GLU A 59 -2.46 -12.60 -0.85
C GLU A 59 -3.18 -11.90 0.29
N LYS A 60 -2.66 -12.05 1.52
CA LYS A 60 -3.22 -11.41 2.71
C LYS A 60 -3.08 -9.89 2.67
N GLY A 61 -1.93 -9.39 2.21
CA GLY A 61 -1.72 -7.96 2.05
C GLY A 61 -2.70 -7.34 1.04
N ILE A 62 -2.94 -8.05 -0.07
CA ILE A 62 -3.90 -7.64 -1.10
C ILE A 62 -5.33 -7.65 -0.56
N ASP A 63 -5.74 -8.68 0.18
CA ASP A 63 -7.08 -8.74 0.78
C ASP A 63 -7.34 -7.55 1.71
N ILE A 64 -6.36 -7.17 2.52
CA ILE A 64 -6.45 -6.02 3.44
C ILE A 64 -6.48 -4.69 2.65
N LEU A 65 -5.74 -4.58 1.54
CA LEU A 65 -5.78 -3.38 0.69
C LEU A 65 -7.14 -3.22 -0.02
N GLU A 66 -7.76 -4.32 -0.46
CA GLU A 66 -9.12 -4.29 -1.00
C GLU A 66 -10.14 -3.95 0.10
N GLU A 67 -9.95 -4.42 1.33
CA GLU A 67 -10.75 -3.99 2.49
C GLU A 67 -10.64 -2.48 2.72
N ALA A 68 -9.43 -1.93 2.71
CA ALA A 68 -9.21 -0.49 2.82
C ALA A 68 -9.94 0.31 1.70
N LEU A 69 -9.88 -0.15 0.45
CA LEU A 69 -10.62 0.46 -0.66
C LEU A 69 -12.13 0.23 -0.60
N SER A 70 -12.61 -0.77 0.15
CA SER A 70 -14.06 -0.96 0.34
C SER A 70 -14.67 0.10 1.26
N ILE A 71 -13.85 0.70 2.13
CA ILE A 71 -14.23 1.80 3.04
C ILE A 71 -14.32 3.11 2.26
N ASP A 72 -13.24 3.48 1.58
CA ASP A 72 -13.24 4.58 0.61
C ASP A 72 -12.58 4.16 -0.72
N PRO A 73 -13.40 3.86 -1.76
CA PRO A 73 -12.91 3.49 -3.08
C PRO A 73 -12.09 4.59 -3.77
N PHE A 74 -12.21 5.83 -3.32
CA PHE A 74 -11.55 6.99 -3.89
C PHE A 74 -10.29 7.40 -3.12
N SER A 75 -9.97 6.77 -1.98
CA SER A 75 -8.84 7.21 -1.16
C SER A 75 -7.53 7.14 -1.95
N LYS A 76 -7.00 8.33 -2.32
CA LYS A 76 -5.77 8.46 -3.12
C LYS A 76 -4.60 7.77 -2.44
N LYS A 77 -4.54 7.86 -1.11
CA LYS A 77 -3.49 7.25 -0.31
C LYS A 77 -3.52 5.73 -0.45
N VAL A 78 -4.70 5.12 -0.24
CA VAL A 78 -4.86 3.66 -0.38
C VAL A 78 -4.56 3.21 -1.81
N LEU A 79 -5.03 3.93 -2.83
CA LEU A 79 -4.75 3.61 -4.25
C LEU A 79 -3.25 3.62 -4.55
N ILE A 80 -2.50 4.62 -4.05
CA ILE A 80 -1.05 4.71 -4.22
C ILE A 80 -0.36 3.55 -3.47
N THR A 81 -0.70 3.34 -2.20
CA THR A 81 -0.12 2.28 -1.37
C THR A 81 -0.38 0.90 -1.95
N PHE A 82 -1.56 0.65 -2.52
CA PHE A 82 -1.89 -0.61 -3.17
C PHE A 82 -1.08 -0.79 -4.46
N ALA A 83 -1.03 0.22 -5.32
CA ALA A 83 -0.20 0.17 -6.53
C ALA A 83 1.27 -0.13 -6.19
N ASP A 84 1.80 0.48 -5.13
CA ASP A 84 3.17 0.26 -4.64
C ASP A 84 3.38 -1.15 -4.08
N ALA A 85 2.47 -1.62 -3.22
CA ALA A 85 2.49 -2.98 -2.67
C ALA A 85 2.50 -4.04 -3.79
N CYS A 86 1.72 -3.85 -4.86
CA CYS A 86 1.71 -4.73 -6.02
C CYS A 86 3.05 -4.73 -6.77
N LEU A 87 3.73 -3.59 -6.92
CA LEU A 87 5.06 -3.54 -7.55
C LEU A 87 6.10 -4.31 -6.76
N HIS A 88 6.15 -4.08 -5.45
CA HIS A 88 7.04 -4.80 -4.55
C HIS A 88 6.76 -6.30 -4.50
N SER A 89 5.51 -6.69 -4.74
CA SER A 89 5.05 -8.08 -4.81
C SER A 89 5.23 -8.73 -6.19
N SER A 90 5.94 -8.09 -7.13
CA SER A 90 6.10 -8.59 -8.51
C SER A 90 4.78 -8.82 -9.26
N MET A 91 3.76 -8.00 -8.99
CA MET A 91 2.44 -8.00 -9.64
C MET A 91 2.19 -6.70 -10.42
N PRO A 92 3.01 -6.39 -11.45
CA PRO A 92 2.88 -5.14 -12.18
C PRO A 92 1.53 -4.97 -12.89
N GLU A 93 0.92 -6.05 -13.37
CA GLU A 93 -0.38 -6.00 -14.02
C GLU A 93 -1.48 -5.47 -13.08
N LYS A 94 -1.51 -5.99 -11.84
CA LYS A 94 -2.46 -5.52 -10.82
C LYS A 94 -2.16 -4.08 -10.39
N SER A 95 -0.88 -3.72 -10.27
CA SER A 95 -0.48 -2.33 -10.01
C SER A 95 -1.03 -1.37 -11.08
N LEU A 96 -0.90 -1.72 -12.36
CA LEU A 96 -1.44 -0.92 -13.47
C LEU A 96 -2.97 -0.85 -13.46
N GLU A 97 -3.66 -1.94 -13.09
CA GLU A 97 -5.12 -1.95 -12.93
C GLU A 97 -5.59 -0.97 -11.84
N ILE A 98 -4.93 -0.97 -10.68
CA ILE A 98 -5.23 -0.03 -9.59
C ILE A 98 -4.99 1.41 -10.03
N LEU A 99 -3.91 1.67 -10.79
CA LEU A 99 -3.66 3.01 -11.34
C LEU A 99 -4.67 3.42 -12.40
N ASP A 100 -5.16 2.48 -13.22
CA ASP A 100 -6.25 2.75 -14.17
C ASP A 100 -7.55 3.14 -13.45
N ARG A 101 -7.87 2.46 -12.34
CA ARG A 101 -8.97 2.86 -11.47
C ARG A 101 -8.74 4.28 -10.93
N ALA A 102 -7.55 4.56 -10.41
CA ALA A 102 -7.23 5.88 -9.86
C ALA A 102 -7.34 7.01 -10.91
N ILE A 103 -6.85 6.79 -12.14
CA ILE A 103 -6.97 7.74 -13.26
C ILE A 103 -8.44 7.94 -13.64
N SER A 104 -9.28 6.89 -13.58
CA SER A 104 -10.71 7.02 -13.86
C SER A 104 -11.44 7.89 -12.83
N TYR A 105 -11.00 7.87 -11.57
CA TYR A 105 -11.54 8.71 -10.49
C TYR A 105 -10.97 10.13 -10.52
N TYR A 106 -9.71 10.27 -10.95
CA TYR A 106 -8.95 11.52 -10.92
C TYR A 106 -8.29 11.81 -12.28
N PRO A 107 -9.08 12.12 -13.33
CA PRO A 107 -8.55 12.30 -14.68
C PRO A 107 -7.63 13.53 -14.81
N ASP A 108 -7.75 14.51 -13.90
CA ASP A 108 -6.95 15.74 -13.88
C ASP A 108 -5.74 15.64 -12.92
N ASP A 109 -5.53 14.49 -12.27
CA ASP A 109 -4.39 14.25 -11.39
C ASP A 109 -3.26 13.57 -12.16
N ASP A 110 -2.32 14.39 -12.65
CA ASP A 110 -1.14 13.94 -13.38
C ASP A 110 -0.25 13.00 -12.54
N GLY A 111 -0.40 12.96 -11.21
CA GLY A 111 0.38 12.09 -10.32
C GLY A 111 0.19 10.61 -10.63
N PHE A 112 -1.05 10.17 -10.87
CA PHE A 112 -1.33 8.78 -11.22
C PHE A 112 -0.82 8.42 -12.62
N LEU A 113 -0.93 9.35 -13.58
CA LEU A 113 -0.37 9.18 -14.92
C LEU A 113 1.16 9.04 -14.88
N MET A 114 1.82 9.87 -14.08
CA MET A 114 3.27 9.83 -13.92
C MET A 114 3.72 8.51 -13.28
N LEU A 115 3.04 8.07 -12.21
CA LEU A 115 3.33 6.80 -11.56
C LEU A 115 3.16 5.61 -12.54
N LYS A 116 2.06 5.60 -13.30
CA LYS A 116 1.82 4.58 -14.34
C LYS A 116 2.92 4.57 -15.41
N ALA A 117 3.34 5.75 -15.89
CA ALA A 117 4.40 5.86 -16.88
C ALA A 117 5.75 5.35 -16.38
N ILE A 118 6.10 5.62 -15.12
CA ILE A 118 7.34 5.12 -14.48
C ILE A 118 7.35 3.58 -14.44
N ILE A 119 6.21 2.98 -14.06
CA ILE A 119 6.07 1.51 -13.99
C ILE A 119 6.24 0.90 -15.37
N ILE A 120 5.52 1.40 -16.37
CA ILE A 120 5.61 0.91 -17.76
C ILE A 120 7.04 1.04 -18.30
N GLY A 121 7.70 2.17 -18.04
CA GLY A 121 9.09 2.39 -18.43
C GLY A 121 10.05 1.39 -17.79
N THR A 122 9.88 1.11 -16.50
CA THR A 122 10.68 0.14 -15.75
C THR A 122 10.51 -1.28 -16.32
N LEU A 123 9.27 -1.69 -16.58
CA LEU A 123 8.96 -3.00 -17.15
C LEU A 123 9.52 -3.16 -18.58
N GLY A 124 9.37 -2.13 -19.42
CA GLY A 124 9.91 -2.13 -20.78
C GLY A 124 11.44 -2.23 -20.82
N ASN A 125 12.13 -1.56 -19.90
CA ASN A 125 13.59 -1.65 -19.77
C ASN A 125 14.05 -3.03 -19.30
N ASN A 126 13.35 -3.63 -18.31
CA ASN A 126 13.66 -4.97 -17.83
C ASN A 126 13.46 -6.02 -18.92
N ALA A 127 12.37 -5.95 -19.68
CA ALA A 127 12.13 -6.83 -20.82
C ALA A 127 13.25 -6.70 -21.85
N ARG A 128 13.62 -5.48 -22.25
CA ARG A 128 14.69 -5.24 -23.24
C ARG A 128 16.05 -5.80 -22.80
N ASN A 129 16.40 -5.67 -21.52
CA ASN A 129 17.66 -6.18 -20.98
C ASN A 129 17.71 -7.71 -20.90
N SER A 130 16.56 -8.37 -20.74
CA SER A 130 16.48 -9.85 -20.72
C SER A 130 16.72 -10.52 -22.08
N TYR A 131 16.57 -9.78 -23.19
CA TYR A 131 16.85 -10.26 -24.55
C TYR A 131 18.30 -10.03 -25.02
N LEU A 132 19.14 -9.38 -24.20
CA LEU A 132 20.53 -9.03 -24.54
C LEU A 132 21.59 -9.87 -23.79
N ASN A 133 21.17 -10.85 -22.99
CA ASN A 133 22.03 -11.85 -22.33
C ASN A 133 21.75 -13.25 -22.87
#